data_AF-A0A1W9S8V0-F1
#
_entry.id   AF-A0A1W9S8V0-F1
#
_cell.length_a   1.000
_cell.length_b   1.000
_cell.length_c   1.000
_cell.angle_alpha   90.00
_cell.angle_beta   90.00
_cell.angle_gamma   90.00
#
_symmetry.space_group_name_H-M   'P 1'
#
loop_
_entity.id
_entity.type
_entity.pdbx_description
1 polymer ?
#
loop_
_entity_poly.entity_id
_entity_poly.type
_entity_poly.pdbx_seq_one_letter_code
_entity_poly.pdbx_strand_id
1 'polypeptide(L)'
;MSYLKFKSQYDRFPIISISDSLKEIWLGKKQIISELKKIKKGILCFETYPGIDLEILKKDIIKKLNPDKIIFIEDYSKSEAEYDEIIKDNLFDDRVFGFYSHHTIEDFYQMNLIEQLNKELSKDKLTIVYGFGASLVNYDYLIMVSLTRWEIQLR
;
A
#
# COMPACT_ATOMS: atom_id res chain seq x y z
N MET A 1 23.44 30.26 4.07
CA MET A 1 23.71 29.56 2.79
C MET A 1 24.35 30.55 1.83
N SER A 2 25.67 30.52 1.68
CA SER A 2 26.48 31.52 0.96
C SER A 2 26.97 31.04 -0.41
N TYR A 3 26.49 29.91 -0.91
CA TYR A 3 27.06 29.23 -2.10
C TYR A 3 26.32 29.53 -3.42
N LEU A 4 25.13 30.14 -3.38
CA LEU A 4 24.37 30.46 -4.59
C LEU A 4 24.69 31.88 -5.06
N LYS A 5 25.19 32.01 -6.29
CA LYS A 5 25.41 33.30 -6.98
C LYS A 5 24.11 33.93 -7.50
N PHE A 6 22.95 33.34 -7.20
CA PHE A 6 21.64 33.78 -7.66
C PHE A 6 20.58 33.59 -6.58
N LYS A 7 19.48 34.34 -6.69
CA LYS A 7 18.31 34.17 -5.83
C LYS A 7 17.63 32.84 -6.16
N SER A 8 17.60 31.92 -5.21
CA SER A 8 16.93 30.62 -5.38
C SER A 8 15.46 30.82 -5.76
N GLN A 9 15.03 30.12 -6.82
CA GLN A 9 13.63 30.04 -7.25
C GLN A 9 12.91 28.82 -6.67
N TYR A 10 13.57 28.09 -5.75
CA TYR A 10 13.01 26.90 -5.11
C TYR A 10 11.86 27.30 -4.17
N ASP A 11 10.64 26.91 -4.52
CA ASP A 11 9.50 26.97 -3.61
C ASP A 11 9.61 25.83 -2.60
N ARG A 12 9.61 26.18 -1.31
CA ARG A 12 9.67 25.22 -0.20
C ARG A 12 8.32 24.58 0.08
N PHE A 13 7.24 25.20 -0.40
CA PHE A 13 5.87 24.75 -0.18
C PHE A 13 5.12 24.78 -1.51
N PRO A 14 5.57 24.00 -2.52
CA PRO A 14 4.91 23.98 -3.81
C PRO A 14 3.48 23.48 -3.63
N ILE A 15 2.51 24.28 -4.05
CA ILE A 15 1.09 23.93 -4.03
C ILE A 15 0.63 23.79 -5.47
N ILE A 16 0.06 22.64 -5.82
CA ILE A 16 -0.62 22.44 -7.09
C ILE A 16 -2.11 22.64 -6.83
N SER A 17 -2.66 23.74 -7.33
CA SER A 17 -4.10 23.97 -7.31
C SER A 17 -4.78 22.99 -8.23
N ILE A 18 -5.57 22.08 -7.65
CA ILE A 18 -6.37 21.13 -8.41
C ILE A 18 -7.72 21.81 -8.71
N SER A 19 -8.14 21.86 -9.97
CA SER A 19 -9.36 22.57 -10.35
C SER A 19 -10.61 21.81 -9.89
N ASP A 20 -11.64 22.54 -9.45
CA ASP A 20 -12.95 21.98 -9.07
C ASP A 20 -13.67 21.26 -10.23
N SER A 21 -13.17 21.43 -11.46
CA SER A 21 -13.67 20.72 -12.65
C SER A 21 -13.28 19.24 -12.65
N LEU A 22 -12.32 18.81 -11.82
CA LEU A 22 -11.93 17.41 -11.68
C LEU A 22 -12.95 16.70 -10.79
N LYS A 23 -13.86 15.95 -11.44
CA LYS A 23 -15.00 15.28 -10.80
C LYS A 23 -14.62 14.03 -9.97
N GLU A 24 -13.34 13.70 -9.89
CA GLU A 24 -12.84 12.42 -9.34
C GLU A 24 -11.91 12.64 -8.14
N ILE A 25 -12.28 13.58 -7.27
CA ILE A 25 -11.53 13.89 -6.05
C ILE A 25 -12.47 13.79 -4.87
N TRP A 26 -12.10 12.95 -3.90
CA TRP A 26 -12.84 12.76 -2.68
C TRP A 26 -11.96 13.13 -1.49
N LEU A 27 -12.38 14.14 -0.74
CA LEU A 27 -11.64 14.65 0.40
C LEU A 27 -12.18 14.08 1.71
N GLY A 28 -11.27 13.46 2.46
CA GLY A 28 -11.55 12.90 3.77
C GLY A 28 -12.35 11.60 3.75
N LYS A 29 -12.36 10.93 4.91
CA LYS A 29 -12.87 9.56 5.09
C LYS A 29 -14.32 9.39 4.60
N LYS A 30 -15.20 10.36 4.88
CA LYS A 30 -16.63 10.25 4.54
C LYS A 30 -16.87 10.16 3.03
N GLN A 31 -16.22 11.02 2.24
CA GLN A 31 -16.39 11.04 0.80
C GLN A 31 -15.78 9.79 0.16
N ILE A 32 -14.57 9.41 0.60
CA ILE A 32 -13.88 8.20 0.15
C ILE A 32 -14.76 6.96 0.40
N ILE A 33 -15.26 6.78 1.62
CA ILE A 33 -16.13 5.64 1.97
C ILE A 33 -17.41 5.66 1.12
N SER A 34 -18.00 6.83 0.90
CA SER A 34 -19.23 6.95 0.09
C SER A 34 -18.99 6.49 -1.35
N GLU A 35 -17.84 6.83 -1.92
CA GLU A 35 -17.48 6.40 -3.27
C GLU A 35 -17.22 4.90 -3.33
N LEU A 36 -16.38 4.40 -2.44
CA LEU A 36 -16.02 2.97 -2.40
C LEU A 36 -17.22 2.08 -2.11
N LYS A 37 -18.23 2.56 -1.37
CA LYS A 37 -19.49 1.85 -1.14
C LYS A 37 -20.32 1.61 -2.41
N LYS A 38 -20.02 2.28 -3.53
CA LYS A 38 -20.66 1.97 -4.81
C LYS A 38 -20.22 0.60 -5.35
N ILE A 39 -19.03 0.13 -4.96
CA ILE A 39 -18.55 -1.22 -5.26
C ILE A 39 -19.27 -2.19 -4.33
N LYS A 40 -20.12 -3.06 -4.89
CA LYS A 40 -20.96 -4.01 -4.14
C LYS A 40 -20.44 -5.44 -4.13
N LYS A 41 -19.59 -5.79 -5.08
CA LYS A 41 -19.05 -7.13 -5.28
C LYS A 41 -17.72 -7.06 -6.02
N GLY A 42 -16.99 -8.17 -6.01
CA GLY A 42 -15.65 -8.28 -6.56
C GLY A 42 -14.59 -8.12 -5.48
N ILE A 43 -13.34 -8.12 -5.92
CA ILE A 43 -12.17 -8.08 -5.04
C ILE A 43 -11.57 -6.68 -5.09
N LEU A 44 -11.65 -5.98 -3.96
CA LEU A 44 -11.10 -4.64 -3.77
C LEU A 44 -9.77 -4.74 -3.02
N CYS A 45 -8.68 -4.46 -3.71
CA CYS A 45 -7.33 -4.51 -3.16
C CYS A 45 -6.89 -3.13 -2.68
N PHE A 46 -6.46 -3.05 -1.41
CA PHE A 46 -5.78 -1.89 -0.84
C PHE A 46 -4.29 -2.21 -0.74
N GLU A 47 -3.53 -1.84 -1.76
CA GLU A 47 -2.07 -1.94 -1.77
C GLU A 47 -1.50 -0.79 -0.93
N THR A 48 -0.84 -1.12 0.17
CA THR A 48 -0.37 -0.11 1.12
C THR A 48 1.13 0.10 1.02
N TYR A 49 1.56 1.35 0.96
CA TYR A 49 2.96 1.70 1.13
C TYR A 49 3.44 1.32 2.56
N PRO A 50 4.70 0.89 2.73
CA PRO A 50 5.26 0.63 4.05
C PRO A 50 5.10 1.80 5.03
N GLY A 51 4.75 1.51 6.28
CA GLY A 51 4.53 2.51 7.33
C GLY A 51 3.11 3.08 7.42
N ILE A 52 2.19 2.66 6.53
CA ILE A 52 0.76 2.90 6.70
C ILE A 52 0.27 2.32 8.02
N ASP A 53 -0.57 3.07 8.74
CA ASP A 53 -1.27 2.55 9.91
C ASP A 53 -2.43 1.66 9.45
N LEU A 54 -2.15 0.35 9.41
CA LEU A 54 -3.08 -0.67 8.95
C LEU A 54 -4.31 -0.80 9.84
N GLU A 55 -4.17 -0.53 11.15
CA GLU A 55 -5.30 -0.58 12.08
C GLU A 55 -6.27 0.57 11.85
N ILE A 56 -5.76 1.79 11.63
CA ILE A 56 -6.59 2.93 11.22
C ILE A 56 -7.25 2.67 9.86
N LEU A 57 -6.50 2.19 8.88
CA LEU A 57 -7.05 1.85 7.55
C LEU A 57 -8.19 0.83 7.68
N LYS A 58 -7.96 -0.25 8.44
CA LYS A 58 -8.91 -1.34 8.66
C LYS A 58 -10.17 -0.84 9.37
N LYS A 59 -10.01 -0.11 10.47
CA LYS A 59 -11.12 0.35 11.33
C LYS A 59 -11.95 1.44 10.65
N ASP A 60 -11.30 2.43 10.05
CA ASP A 60 -11.95 3.66 9.65
C ASP A 60 -12.42 3.63 8.19
N ILE A 61 -11.79 2.82 7.33
CA ILE A 61 -12.15 2.70 5.91
C ILE A 61 -12.73 1.30 5.63
N ILE A 62 -11.90 0.25 5.72
CA ILE A 62 -12.25 -1.10 5.23
C ILE A 62 -13.50 -1.65 5.90
N LYS A 63 -13.56 -1.66 7.24
CA LYS A 63 -14.73 -2.15 7.98
C LYS A 63 -16.01 -1.35 7.68
N LYS A 64 -15.89 -0.08 7.29
CA LYS A 64 -17.06 0.76 6.97
C LYS A 64 -17.67 0.44 5.60
N LEU A 65 -16.96 -0.32 4.76
CA LEU A 65 -17.46 -0.82 3.47
C LEU A 65 -18.36 -2.05 3.63
N ASN A 66 -18.41 -2.66 4.83
CA ASN A 66 -19.14 -3.90 5.13
C ASN A 66 -18.83 -5.04 4.13
N PRO A 67 -17.55 -5.40 3.94
CA PRO A 67 -17.19 -6.51 3.06
C PRO A 67 -17.66 -7.85 3.64
N ASP A 68 -17.91 -8.82 2.75
CA ASP A 68 -18.23 -10.20 3.11
C ASP A 68 -16.99 -10.94 3.65
N LYS A 69 -15.80 -10.60 3.14
CA LYS A 69 -14.52 -11.18 3.55
C LYS A 69 -13.45 -10.09 3.58
N ILE A 70 -12.62 -10.13 4.62
CA ILE A 70 -11.42 -9.28 4.76
C ILE A 70 -10.22 -10.22 4.84
N ILE A 71 -9.22 -9.95 4.02
CA ILE A 71 -7.97 -10.71 3.95
C ILE A 71 -6.82 -9.75 4.21
N PHE A 72 -5.98 -10.09 5.17
CA PHE A 72 -4.72 -9.40 5.44
C PHE A 72 -3.63 -10.16 4.71
N ILE A 73 -2.93 -9.53 3.77
CA ILE A 73 -2.00 -10.25 2.89
C ILE A 73 -0.77 -10.77 3.64
N GLU A 74 -0.38 -10.11 4.72
CA GLU A 74 0.75 -10.46 5.57
C GLU A 74 0.52 -11.80 6.29
N ASP A 75 -0.72 -12.29 6.39
CA ASP A 75 -0.99 -13.67 6.85
C ASP A 75 -0.44 -14.73 5.87
N TYR A 76 -0.10 -14.34 4.63
CA TYR A 76 0.48 -15.17 3.58
C TYR A 76 1.97 -14.90 3.37
N SER A 77 2.58 -14.09 4.23
CA SER A 77 3.99 -13.75 4.13
C SER A 77 4.86 -14.93 4.59
N LYS A 78 6.13 -14.94 4.17
CA LYS A 78 7.11 -15.82 4.80
C LYS A 78 7.42 -15.32 6.21
N SER A 79 8.00 -16.19 7.03
CA SER A 79 8.42 -15.84 8.38
C SER A 79 9.61 -14.88 8.38
N GLU A 80 9.82 -14.19 9.50
CA GLU A 80 10.97 -13.28 9.69
C GLU A 80 12.31 -14.01 9.46
N ALA A 81 12.45 -15.24 9.93
CA ALA A 81 13.66 -16.03 9.71
C ALA A 81 13.91 -16.34 8.21
N GLU A 82 12.85 -16.56 7.43
CA GLU A 82 12.98 -16.75 5.99
C GLU A 82 13.34 -15.43 5.29
N TYR A 83 12.82 -14.30 5.76
CA TYR A 83 13.22 -12.99 5.25
C TYR A 83 14.70 -12.73 5.46
N ASP A 84 15.20 -12.98 6.67
CA ASP A 84 16.60 -12.82 7.00
C ASP A 84 17.48 -13.67 6.07
N GLU A 85 17.10 -14.92 5.81
CA GLU A 85 17.84 -15.76 4.87
C GLU A 85 17.75 -15.27 3.42
N ILE A 86 16.62 -14.70 2.98
CA ILE A 86 16.49 -14.12 1.63
C ILE A 86 17.44 -12.92 1.45
N ILE A 87 17.49 -12.02 2.43
CA ILE A 87 18.24 -10.76 2.32
C ILE A 87 19.67 -10.83 2.84
N LYS A 88 20.06 -11.97 3.43
CA LYS A 88 21.37 -12.21 4.08
C LYS A 88 22.56 -11.76 3.25
N ASP A 89 22.55 -12.12 1.97
CA ASP A 89 23.65 -11.81 1.05
C ASP A 89 23.60 -10.37 0.52
N ASN A 90 22.55 -9.61 0.84
CA ASN A 90 22.41 -8.19 0.54
C ASN A 90 22.72 -7.28 1.74
N LEU A 91 22.67 -7.82 2.96
CA LEU A 91 22.94 -7.08 4.20
C LEU A 91 24.38 -7.37 4.68
N PHE A 92 25.26 -6.37 4.54
CA PHE A 92 26.63 -6.42 5.06
C PHE A 92 26.76 -5.53 6.31
N ASP A 93 27.86 -5.68 7.04
CA ASP A 93 28.16 -4.85 8.23
C ASP A 93 28.25 -3.34 7.93
N ASP A 94 28.40 -2.97 6.65
CA ASP A 94 28.36 -1.58 6.20
C ASP A 94 26.92 -1.05 6.16
N ARG A 95 26.60 -0.20 7.15
CA ARG A 95 25.28 0.43 7.31
C ARG A 95 24.97 1.52 6.28
N VAL A 96 25.95 1.93 5.47
CA VAL A 96 25.85 3.06 4.52
C VAL A 96 25.80 2.56 3.08
N PHE A 97 26.51 1.48 2.77
CA PHE A 97 26.57 0.90 1.44
C PHE A 97 25.98 -0.51 1.41
N GLY A 98 24.76 -0.64 0.88
CA GLY A 98 24.13 -1.92 0.55
C GLY A 98 24.25 -2.25 -0.94
N PHE A 99 24.11 -3.53 -1.29
CA PHE A 99 23.94 -3.93 -2.68
C PHE A 99 22.49 -3.76 -3.11
N TYR A 100 22.27 -3.40 -4.38
CA TYR A 100 20.93 -3.40 -4.96
C TYR A 100 20.40 -4.84 -4.97
N SER A 101 19.32 -5.07 -4.22
CA SER A 101 18.65 -6.36 -4.23
C SER A 101 17.91 -6.56 -5.55
N HIS A 102 17.96 -7.77 -6.08
CA HIS A 102 17.18 -8.19 -7.25
C HIS A 102 15.92 -8.95 -6.85
N HIS A 103 15.64 -9.07 -5.54
CA HIS A 103 14.45 -9.74 -5.02
C HIS A 103 13.20 -8.97 -5.46
N THR A 104 12.17 -9.72 -5.81
CA THR A 104 10.84 -9.18 -6.08
C THR A 104 9.95 -9.36 -4.85
N ILE A 105 8.78 -8.72 -4.85
CA ILE A 105 7.90 -8.81 -3.69
C ILE A 105 7.40 -10.24 -3.46
N GLU A 106 7.20 -11.00 -4.53
CA GLU A 106 6.83 -12.43 -4.53
C GLU A 106 7.79 -13.29 -3.72
N ASP A 107 9.08 -12.94 -3.68
CA ASP A 107 10.09 -13.69 -2.92
C ASP A 107 9.81 -13.68 -1.42
N PHE A 108 9.02 -12.72 -0.92
CA PHE A 108 8.67 -12.57 0.49
C PHE A 108 7.30 -13.20 0.84
N TYR A 109 6.61 -13.83 -0.10
CA TYR A 109 5.31 -14.45 0.17
C TYR A 109 5.30 -15.94 -0.13
N GLN A 110 4.39 -16.65 0.53
CA GLN A 110 4.10 -18.05 0.25
C GLN A 110 3.19 -18.12 -0.98
N MET A 111 3.79 -18.00 -2.16
CA MET A 111 3.05 -17.87 -3.43
C MET A 111 2.10 -19.05 -3.70
N ASN A 112 2.43 -20.25 -3.23
CA ASN A 112 1.54 -21.41 -3.27
C ASN A 112 0.22 -21.19 -2.51
N LEU A 113 0.25 -20.50 -1.36
CA LEU A 113 -0.94 -20.17 -0.58
C LEU A 113 -1.73 -19.03 -1.24
N ILE A 114 -1.05 -18.05 -1.82
CA ILE A 114 -1.70 -16.96 -2.58
C ILE A 114 -2.42 -17.53 -3.83
N GLU A 115 -1.79 -18.47 -4.54
CA GLU A 115 -2.43 -19.14 -5.67
C GLU A 115 -3.67 -19.95 -5.28
N GLN A 116 -3.63 -20.62 -4.11
CA GLN A 116 -4.80 -21.31 -3.56
C GLN A 116 -5.89 -20.32 -3.20
N LEU A 117 -5.54 -19.23 -2.50
CA LEU A 117 -6.46 -18.16 -2.18
C LEU A 117 -7.15 -17.62 -3.44
N ASN A 118 -6.38 -17.34 -4.50
CA ASN A 118 -6.89 -16.85 -5.77
C ASN A 118 -7.92 -17.78 -6.43
N LYS A 119 -7.81 -19.10 -6.22
CA LYS A 119 -8.78 -20.08 -6.73
C LYS A 119 -10.08 -20.10 -5.91
N GLU A 120 -10.01 -19.74 -4.63
CA GLU A 120 -11.17 -19.72 -3.72
C GLU A 120 -11.95 -18.41 -3.76
N LEU A 121 -11.35 -17.33 -4.26
CA LEU A 121 -11.99 -16.02 -4.31
C LEU A 121 -13.15 -15.99 -5.29
N SER A 122 -14.33 -15.63 -4.78
CA SER A 122 -15.53 -15.38 -5.59
C SER A 122 -15.71 -13.88 -5.83
N LYS A 123 -16.10 -13.52 -7.06
CA LYS A 123 -16.42 -12.14 -7.47
C LYS A 123 -17.88 -11.74 -7.22
N ASP A 124 -18.71 -12.65 -6.70
CA ASP A 124 -20.12 -12.39 -6.44
C ASP A 124 -20.37 -11.63 -5.13
N LYS A 125 -19.38 -11.64 -4.24
CA LYS A 125 -19.37 -10.97 -2.94
C LYS A 125 -18.28 -9.91 -2.89
N LEU A 126 -18.37 -8.97 -1.95
CA LEU A 126 -17.33 -7.98 -1.75
C LEU A 126 -16.23 -8.57 -0.86
N THR A 127 -15.08 -8.85 -1.46
CA THR A 127 -13.88 -9.23 -0.72
C THR A 127 -12.91 -8.07 -0.71
N ILE A 128 -12.34 -7.76 0.45
CA ILE A 128 -11.28 -6.77 0.58
C ILE A 128 -9.98 -7.49 0.94
N VAL A 129 -8.93 -7.23 0.17
CA VAL A 129 -7.55 -7.63 0.47
C VAL A 129 -6.78 -6.35 0.79
N TYR A 130 -5.96 -6.34 1.83
CA TYR A 130 -5.19 -5.16 2.19
C TYR A 130 -3.83 -5.50 2.79
N GLY A 131 -2.88 -4.58 2.63
CA GLY A 131 -1.51 -4.66 3.17
C GLY A 131 -0.47 -4.41 2.09
N PHE A 132 0.81 -4.55 2.46
CA PHE A 132 1.92 -4.45 1.51
C PHE A 132 1.98 -5.75 0.70
N GLY A 133 2.06 -5.67 -0.63
CA GLY A 133 1.99 -6.84 -1.50
C GLY A 133 0.58 -7.39 -1.72
N ALA A 134 -0.47 -6.68 -1.29
CA ALA A 134 -1.86 -7.11 -1.46
C ALA A 134 -2.23 -7.32 -2.93
N SER A 135 -1.55 -6.60 -3.84
CA SER A 135 -1.70 -6.72 -5.30
C SER A 135 -1.21 -8.04 -5.89
N LEU A 136 -0.55 -8.91 -5.10
CA LEU A 136 -0.24 -10.29 -5.48
C LEU A 136 -1.48 -11.18 -5.54
N VAL A 137 -2.56 -10.79 -4.85
CA VAL A 137 -3.87 -11.44 -4.95
C VAL A 137 -4.63 -10.83 -6.15
N ASN A 138 -5.34 -11.65 -6.91
CA ASN A 138 -6.17 -11.20 -8.01
C ASN A 138 -7.20 -10.17 -7.52
N TYR A 139 -7.31 -9.05 -8.23
CA TYR A 139 -8.24 -7.97 -7.88
C TYR A 139 -9.05 -7.49 -9.09
N ASP A 140 -10.23 -6.93 -8.81
CA ASP A 140 -11.03 -6.21 -9.80
C ASP A 140 -10.81 -4.69 -9.71
N TYR A 141 -10.47 -4.22 -8.51
CA TYR A 141 -10.23 -2.81 -8.20
C TYR A 141 -8.98 -2.68 -7.34
N LEU A 142 -8.10 -1.74 -7.69
CA LEU A 142 -6.88 -1.44 -6.96
C LEU A 142 -6.96 -0.03 -6.35
N ILE A 143 -6.70 0.05 -5.06
CA ILE A 143 -6.54 1.29 -4.30
C ILE A 143 -5.12 1.33 -3.78
N MET A 144 -4.34 2.30 -4.25
CA MET A 144 -3.03 2.56 -3.70
C MET A 144 -3.16 3.48 -2.48
N VAL A 145 -2.70 3.01 -1.33
CA VAL A 145 -2.70 3.78 -0.09
C VAL A 145 -1.27 4.19 0.22
N SER A 146 -0.98 5.48 0.11
CA SER A 146 0.37 6.01 0.32
C SER A 146 0.40 7.02 1.47
N LEU A 147 1.59 7.17 2.06
CA LEU A 147 1.92 8.29 2.93
C LEU A 147 2.91 9.19 2.22
N THR A 148 2.84 10.48 2.51
CA THR A 148 3.89 11.39 2.09
C THR A 148 5.18 11.05 2.83
N ARG A 149 6.32 11.20 2.15
CA ARG A 149 7.65 10.92 2.72
C ARG A 149 7.86 11.61 4.08
N TRP A 150 7.37 12.84 4.21
CA TRP A 150 7.51 13.65 5.43
C TRP A 150 6.79 13.04 6.63
N GLU A 151 5.57 12.54 6.43
CA GLU A 151 4.80 11.86 7.48
C GLU A 151 5.50 10.59 7.97
N ILE A 152 6.18 9.85 7.09
CA ILE A 152 6.93 8.65 7.47
C ILE A 152 8.17 9.01 8.29
N GLN A 153 8.88 10.08 7.93
CA GLN A 153 10.12 10.49 8.61
C GLN A 153 9.92 11.07 10.02
N LEU A 154 8.73 11.59 10.33
CA LEU A 154 8.43 12.24 11.60
C LEU A 154 7.79 11.31 12.65
N ARG A 155 7.45 10.08 12.27
CA ARG A 155 6.99 9.03 13.19
C ARG A 155 8.16 8.31 13.82
#